data_AF-A0AAW9EDN7-F1
#
_entry.id   AF-A0AAW9EDN7-F1
#
_cell.length_a   1.000
_cell.length_b   1.000
_cell.length_c   1.000
_cell.angle_alpha   90.00
_cell.angle_beta   90.00
_cell.angle_gamma   90.00
#
_symmetry.space_group_name_H-M   'P 1'
#
loop_
_entity.id
_entity.type
_entity.pdbx_description
1 polymer ?
#
loop_
_entity_poly.entity_id
_entity_poly.type
_entity_poly.pdbx_seq_one_letter_code
_entity_poly.pdbx_strand_id
1 'polypeptide(L)' 'GEARVRILQITDTHLFAEKHETLLGVNTWDSYQSVLDAIHAESPEYDLIVATGDLAQDQSAAAYQHFAEGIASFRAPCVW' A
#
# COMPACT_ATOMS: atom_id res chain seq x y z
N GLY A 1 22.19 23.90 1.90
CA GLY A 1 21.64 22.99 2.92
C GLY A 1 21.44 21.64 2.27
N GLU A 2 21.69 20.54 2.97
CA GLU A 2 21.45 19.20 2.45
C GLU A 2 19.97 19.01 2.09
N ALA A 3 19.70 18.58 0.86
CA ALA A 3 18.37 18.13 0.48
C ALA A 3 18.14 16.75 1.12
N ARG A 4 17.04 16.60 1.88
CA ARG A 4 16.64 15.34 2.50
C ARG A 4 15.60 14.67 1.61
N VAL A 5 15.84 13.43 1.22
CA VAL A 5 14.87 12.58 0.51
C VAL A 5 14.14 11.68 1.51
N ARG A 6 12.83 11.52 1.34
CA ARG A 6 11.99 10.60 2.09
C ARG A 6 11.28 9.63 1.16
N ILE A 7 11.50 8.35 1.40
CA ILE A 7 10.90 7.25 0.64
C ILE A 7 9.92 6.53 1.56
N LEU A 8 8.68 6.34 1.09
CA LEU A 8 7.70 5.47 1.72
C LEU A 8 7.81 4.08 1.08
N GLN A 9 8.18 3.08 1.87
CA GLN A 9 8.18 1.70 1.41
C GLN A 9 6.94 0.97 1.91
N ILE A 10 6.22 0.30 1.00
CA ILE A 10 5.09 -0.58 1.31
C ILE A 10 5.41 -1.96 0.73
N THR A 11 5.08 -3.04 1.44
CA THR A 11 5.42 -4.40 1.00
C THR A 11 4.43 -5.40 1.58
N ASP A 12 4.32 -6.56 0.94
CA ASP A 12 3.61 -7.74 1.45
C ASP A 12 2.17 -7.43 1.88
N THR A 13 1.42 -6.70 1.04
CA THR A 13 0.03 -6.33 1.37
C THR A 13 -0.95 -7.50 1.21
N HIS A 14 -0.59 -8.52 0.42
CA HIS A 14 -1.34 -9.76 0.22
C HIS A 14 -2.85 -9.53 0.03
N LEU A 15 -3.23 -8.58 -0.82
CA LEU A 15 -4.63 -8.25 -1.07
C LEU A 15 -5.31 -9.33 -1.91
N PHE A 16 -6.60 -9.50 -1.70
CA PHE A 16 -7.47 -10.37 -2.49
C PHE A 16 -8.42 -9.54 -3.34
N ALA A 17 -9.03 -10.15 -4.36
CA ALA A 17 -10.14 -9.54 -5.10
C ALA A 17 -11.30 -9.20 -4.16
N GLU A 18 -11.64 -10.16 -3.30
CA GLU A 18 -12.72 -10.06 -2.33
C GLU A 18 -12.20 -9.54 -0.99
N LYS A 19 -12.65 -8.34 -0.60
CA LYS A 19 -12.15 -7.58 0.57
C LYS A 19 -12.43 -8.22 1.94
N HIS A 20 -13.16 -9.34 1.97
CA HIS A 20 -13.49 -10.08 3.19
C HIS A 20 -12.66 -11.36 3.35
N GLU A 21 -11.81 -11.69 2.38
CA GLU A 21 -10.90 -12.82 2.50
C GLU A 21 -9.82 -12.57 3.55
N THR A 22 -9.25 -13.66 4.05
CA THR A 22 -8.24 -13.61 5.09
C THR A 22 -7.02 -14.42 4.72
N LEU A 23 -5.83 -13.89 5.00
CA LEU A 23 -4.58 -14.64 5.00
C LEU A 23 -4.25 -15.04 6.44
N LEU A 24 -4.20 -16.34 6.72
CA LEU A 24 -3.90 -16.88 8.05
C LEU A 24 -4.83 -16.34 9.15
N GLY A 25 -6.09 -16.06 8.81
CA GLY A 25 -7.09 -15.51 9.73
C GLY A 25 -7.06 -13.98 9.88
N VAL A 26 -6.17 -13.27 9.17
CA VAL A 26 -6.10 -11.81 9.14
C VAL A 26 -6.78 -11.29 7.89
N ASN A 27 -7.72 -10.34 8.02
CA ASN A 27 -8.22 -9.59 6.88
C ASN A 27 -7.14 -8.61 6.41
N THR A 28 -6.52 -8.91 5.27
CA THR A 28 -5.41 -8.11 4.72
C THR A 28 -5.89 -6.79 4.15
N TRP A 29 -7.15 -6.70 3.69
CA TRP A 29 -7.76 -5.44 3.26
C TRP A 29 -7.90 -4.45 4.42
N ASP A 30 -8.45 -4.88 5.56
CA ASP A 30 -8.62 -4.02 6.73
C ASP A 30 -7.27 -3.56 7.28
N SER A 31 -6.28 -4.46 7.28
CA SER A 31 -4.91 -4.15 7.69
C SER A 31 -4.24 -3.14 6.76
N TYR A 32 -4.38 -3.33 5.44
CA TYR A 32 -3.89 -2.39 4.42
C TYR A 32 -4.48 -1.00 4.60
N GLN A 33 -5.80 -0.88 4.74
CA GLN A 33 -6.46 0.41 4.96
C GLN A 33 -5.97 1.09 6.24
N SER A 34 -5.82 0.32 7.33
CA SER A 34 -5.30 0.84 8.61
C SER A 34 -3.89 1.41 8.48
N VAL A 35 -3.03 0.77 7.68
CA VAL A 35 -1.68 1.28 7.38
C VAL A 35 -1.75 2.58 6.57
N LEU A 36 -2.60 2.63 5.53
CA LEU A 36 -2.77 3.85 4.73
C LEU A 36 -3.25 5.03 5.60
N ASP A 37 -4.23 4.78 6.46
CA ASP A 37 -4.80 5.78 7.37
C ASP A 37 -3.73 6.30 8.35
N ALA A 38 -2.88 5.42 8.88
CA ALA A 38 -1.77 5.80 9.75
C ALA A 38 -0.76 6.70 9.03
N ILE A 39 -0.38 6.35 7.78
CA ILE A 39 0.53 7.16 6.96
C ILE A 39 -0.06 8.55 6.70
N HIS A 40 -1.36 8.62 6.35
CA HIS A 40 -2.06 9.90 6.18
C HIS A 40 -2.09 10.72 7.47
N ALA A 41 -2.30 10.08 8.63
CA ALA A 41 -2.32 10.77 9.92
C ALA A 41 -0.96 11.36 10.31
N GLU A 42 0.14 10.70 9.95
CA GLU A 42 1.49 11.25 10.15
C GLU A 42 1.78 12.44 9.21
N SER A 43 1.14 12.46 8.03
CA SER A 43 1.21 13.55 7.04
C SER A 43 2.63 14.04 6.63
N PRO A 44 3.68 13.20 6.53
CA PRO A 44 4.94 13.68 5.96
C PRO A 44 4.86 13.79 4.43
N GLU A 45 5.61 14.74 3.86
CA GLU A 45 5.86 14.76 2.41
C GLU A 45 6.87 13.65 2.05
N TYR A 46 6.49 12.82 1.08
CA TYR A 46 7.32 11.77 0.50
C TYR A 46 7.70 12.13 -0.94
N ASP A 47 8.93 11.82 -1.32
CA ASP A 47 9.44 12.04 -2.68
C ASP A 47 9.16 10.85 -3.60
N LEU A 48 9.03 9.64 -3.02
CA LEU A 48 8.82 8.39 -3.75
C LEU A 48 8.12 7.36 -2.86
N ILE A 49 7.22 6.59 -3.46
CA ILE A 49 6.67 5.36 -2.90
C ILE A 49 7.30 4.18 -3.63
N VAL A 50 7.76 3.18 -2.87
CA VAL A 50 8.31 1.93 -3.42
C VAL A 50 7.49 0.77 -2.87
N ALA A 51 6.85 0.01 -3.76
CA ALA A 51 6.19 -1.24 -3.42
C ALA A 51 7.07 -2.43 -3.79
N THR A 52 7.43 -3.29 -2.82
CA THR A 52 8.55 -4.24 -3.03
C THR A 52 8.18 -5.72 -3.18
N GLY A 53 6.91 -6.10 -3.13
CA GLY A 53 6.51 -7.49 -3.38
C GLY A 53 5.18 -7.88 -2.74
N ASP A 54 4.67 -9.04 -3.15
CA ASP A 54 3.48 -9.72 -2.60
C ASP A 54 2.28 -8.80 -2.35
N LEU A 55 1.97 -8.00 -3.37
CA LEU A 55 0.88 -7.02 -3.30
C LEU A 55 -0.50 -7.69 -3.34
N ALA A 56 -0.63 -8.73 -4.15
CA ALA A 56 -1.84 -9.50 -4.37
C ALA A 56 -1.59 -10.98 -4.05
N GLN A 57 -2.46 -11.56 -3.22
CA GLN A 57 -2.38 -12.96 -2.78
C GLN A 57 -2.98 -13.93 -3.80
N ASP A 58 -4.10 -13.54 -4.42
CA ASP A 58 -4.83 -14.36 -5.40
C ASP A 58 -4.45 -14.07 -6.86
N GLN A 59 -3.46 -13.18 -7.06
CA GLN A 59 -2.97 -12.74 -8.37
C GLN A 59 -4.07 -12.11 -9.26
N SER A 60 -5.19 -11.70 -8.67
CA SER A 60 -6.30 -11.11 -9.41
C SER A 60 -5.99 -9.68 -9.83
N ALA A 61 -6.49 -9.27 -10.99
CA ALA A 61 -6.43 -7.87 -11.41
C ALA A 61 -7.13 -6.93 -10.41
N ALA A 62 -8.20 -7.41 -9.77
CA ALA A 62 -8.93 -6.66 -8.75
C ALA A 62 -8.07 -6.35 -7.52
N ALA A 63 -7.30 -7.32 -7.02
CA ALA A 63 -6.36 -7.09 -5.91
C ALA A 63 -5.30 -6.02 -6.24
N TYR A 64 -4.74 -6.06 -7.45
CA TYR A 64 -3.82 -5.01 -7.91
C TYR A 64 -4.49 -3.65 -8.06
N GLN A 65 -5.74 -3.61 -8.52
CA GLN A 65 -6.52 -2.38 -8.61
C GLN A 65 -6.78 -1.78 -7.22
N HIS A 66 -7.15 -2.61 -6.24
CA HIS A 66 -7.32 -2.19 -4.85
C HIS A 66 -6.05 -1.54 -4.28
N PHE A 67 -4.89 -2.14 -4.52
CA PHE A 67 -3.60 -1.53 -4.14
C PHE A 67 -3.37 -0.20 -4.88
N ALA A 68 -3.56 -0.17 -6.20
CA ALA A 68 -3.34 1.03 -7.01
C ALA A 68 -4.19 2.21 -6.51
N GLU A 69 -5.46 1.95 -6.21
CA GLU A 69 -6.41 2.94 -5.69
C GLU A 69 -5.98 3.46 -4.32
N GLY A 70 -5.52 2.58 -3.42
CA GLY A 70 -5.00 2.99 -2.12
C GLY A 70 -3.76 3.87 -2.24
N ILE A 71 -2.79 3.49 -3.08
CA ILE A 71 -1.59 4.29 -3.32
C ILE A 71 -1.89 5.62 -4.01
N ALA A 72 -2.87 5.67 -4.91
CA ALA A 72 -3.28 6.89 -5.60
C ALA A 72 -3.80 7.99 -4.65
N SER A 73 -4.07 7.66 -3.37
CA SER A 73 -4.39 8.64 -2.34
C SER A 73 -3.21 9.51 -1.91
N PHE A 74 -1.96 9.11 -2.20
CA PHE A 74 -0.76 9.88 -1.87
C PHE A 74 -0.27 10.75 -3.04
N ARG A 75 0.35 11.88 -2.71
CA ARG A 75 0.91 12.83 -3.69
C ARG A 75 2.39 12.57 -4.00
N ALA A 76 2.74 11.32 -4.27
CA ALA A 76 4.10 10.91 -4.63
C ALA A 76 4.05 9.86 -5.76
N PRO A 77 5.03 9.84 -6.67
CA PRO A 77 5.12 8.77 -7.65
C PRO A 77 5.32 7.43 -6.95
N CYS A 78 4.75 6.37 -7.50
CA CYS A 78 4.94 5.01 -7.02
C CYS A 78 5.66 4.15 -8.07
N VAL A 79 6.60 3.34 -7.61
CA VAL A 79 7.25 2.28 -8.40
C VAL A 79 7.05 0.94 -7.74
N TRP A 80 6.77 -0.07 -8.57
CA TRP A 80 6.39 -1.42 -8.22
C TRP A 80 6.61 -2.35 -9.42
#